data_AF-A0A818R480-F1
#
_entry.id   AF-A0A818R480-F1
#
_cell.length_a   1.000
_cell.length_b   1.000
_cell.length_c   1.000
_cell.angle_alpha   90.00
_cell.angle_beta   90.00
_cell.angle_gamma   90.00
#
_symmetry.space_group_name_H-M   'P 1'
#
loop_
_entity.id
_entity.type
_entity.pdbx_description
1 polymer ?
#
loop_
_entity_poly.entity_id
_entity_poly.type
_entity_poly.pdbx_seq_one_letter_code
_entity_poly.pdbx_strand_id
1 'polypeptide(L)'
;MQYALGTEKVVMLDTSYAPTVRPLTLAEDPQVQRPRKILLTMLGICLFAWLGVIMLIGMSIVLVFVFMGVLAGLALTSVAFVAINSIDLNSFTNSTVVTSFSNSTVVTSTALNSVDKAVIKGVMCFHFYKRHSHVGGTWYANRYPDCQVDIPSNLYSYSFEINPQCSHYYSRQSEIADYLEKCTDNYGIRSYIHFDTTVTRCDWLDERQL
;
A
#
# COMPACT_ATOMS: atom_id res chain seq x y z
N MET A 1 -116.00 28.27 -24.79
CA MET A 1 -116.97 27.35 -25.43
C MET A 1 -116.42 27.14 -26.84
N GLN A 2 -115.79 26.03 -27.21
CA GLN A 2 -116.25 24.64 -27.17
C GLN A 2 -115.01 23.71 -27.30
N TYR A 3 -115.00 22.59 -26.59
CA TYR A 3 -113.98 21.55 -26.65
C TYR A 3 -114.04 20.78 -27.98
N ALA A 4 -112.90 20.34 -28.50
CA ALA A 4 -112.82 19.24 -29.46
C ALA A 4 -111.66 18.31 -29.08
N LEU A 5 -112.04 17.09 -28.70
CA LEU A 5 -111.20 15.92 -28.41
C LEU A 5 -110.63 15.30 -29.70
N GLY A 6 -109.49 14.61 -29.55
CA GLY A 6 -109.03 13.55 -30.44
C GLY A 6 -108.23 14.05 -31.65
N THR A 7 -106.94 13.75 -31.76
CA THR A 7 -106.50 12.39 -32.13
C THR A 7 -105.05 12.19 -31.71
N GLU A 8 -104.82 11.17 -30.91
CA GLU A 8 -103.50 10.67 -30.54
C GLU A 8 -102.89 9.98 -31.78
N LYS A 9 -101.92 10.62 -32.43
CA LYS A 9 -101.13 9.98 -33.50
C LYS A 9 -100.06 9.10 -32.83
N VAL A 10 -100.36 7.83 -32.67
CA VAL A 10 -99.37 6.79 -32.39
C VAL A 10 -98.48 6.66 -33.63
N VAL A 11 -97.34 7.36 -33.62
CA VAL A 11 -96.28 7.18 -34.62
C VAL A 11 -95.56 5.88 -34.27
N MET A 12 -95.91 4.81 -34.99
CA MET A 12 -95.14 3.57 -35.03
C MET A 12 -93.73 3.93 -35.50
N LEU A 13 -92.78 3.96 -34.57
CA LEU A 13 -91.35 4.10 -34.87
C LEU A 13 -90.93 2.83 -35.60
N ASP A 14 -90.71 2.94 -36.90
CA ASP A 14 -90.11 1.90 -37.71
C ASP A 14 -88.71 1.58 -37.15
N THR A 15 -88.59 0.45 -36.45
CA THR A 15 -87.34 -0.02 -35.85
C THR A 15 -86.33 -0.52 -36.87
N SER A 16 -86.56 -0.31 -38.17
CA SER A 16 -85.65 -0.73 -39.25
C SER A 16 -84.60 0.32 -39.65
N TYR A 17 -84.65 1.54 -39.09
CA TYR A 17 -83.63 2.57 -39.33
C TYR A 17 -82.61 2.62 -38.19
N ALA A 18 -81.64 1.71 -38.21
CA ALA A 18 -80.41 1.86 -37.44
C ALA A 18 -79.47 2.81 -38.21
N PRO A 19 -79.21 4.05 -37.75
CA PRO A 19 -78.18 4.87 -38.38
C PRO A 19 -76.85 4.16 -38.18
N THR A 20 -76.16 3.86 -39.28
CA THR A 20 -74.78 3.34 -39.23
C THR A 20 -73.92 4.40 -38.56
N VAL A 21 -73.74 4.29 -37.24
CA VAL A 21 -72.82 5.13 -36.50
C VAL A 21 -71.43 4.75 -37.00
N ARG A 22 -70.88 5.53 -37.93
CA ARG A 22 -69.46 5.43 -38.28
C ARG A 22 -68.71 5.50 -36.95
N PRO A 23 -67.80 4.56 -36.63
CA PRO A 23 -67.00 4.69 -35.43
C PRO A 23 -66.34 6.07 -35.49
N LEU A 24 -66.57 6.89 -34.47
CA LEU A 24 -65.80 8.11 -34.27
C LEU A 24 -64.36 7.61 -34.08
N THR A 25 -63.61 7.49 -35.17
CA THR A 25 -62.16 7.53 -35.07
C THR A 25 -61.88 8.88 -34.45
N LEU A 26 -61.46 8.86 -33.18
CA LEU A 26 -60.88 9.99 -32.47
C LEU A 26 -59.62 10.39 -33.25
N ALA A 27 -59.80 11.04 -34.39
CA ALA A 27 -58.76 11.81 -35.02
C ALA A 27 -58.51 12.97 -34.07
N GLU A 28 -57.52 12.81 -33.17
CA GLU A 28 -57.08 13.86 -32.27
C GLU A 28 -56.89 15.15 -33.07
N ASP A 29 -57.53 16.23 -32.62
CA ASP A 29 -57.46 17.54 -33.29
C ASP A 29 -55.98 17.96 -33.44
N PRO A 30 -55.50 18.22 -34.67
CA PRO A 30 -54.12 18.64 -34.92
C PRO A 30 -53.72 19.92 -34.17
N GLN A 31 -54.67 20.76 -33.76
CA GLN A 31 -54.42 21.94 -32.92
C GLN A 31 -54.04 21.58 -31.47
N VAL A 32 -54.57 20.47 -30.93
CA VAL A 32 -54.26 19.97 -29.57
C VAL A 32 -52.96 19.15 -29.56
N GLN A 33 -52.61 18.54 -30.69
CA GLN A 33 -51.44 17.67 -30.81
C GLN A 33 -50.11 18.44 -30.86
N ARG A 34 -50.10 19.68 -31.40
CA ARG A 34 -48.92 20.55 -31.43
C ARG A 34 -48.40 20.95 -30.03
N PRO A 35 -49.22 21.50 -29.10
CA PRO A 35 -48.75 21.88 -27.76
C PRO A 35 -48.35 20.67 -26.92
N ARG A 36 -49.02 19.51 -27.07
CA ARG A 36 -48.65 18.27 -26.36
C ARG A 36 -47.26 17.78 -26.75
N LYS A 37 -46.93 17.80 -28.05
CA LYS A 37 -45.59 17.42 -28.54
C LYS A 37 -44.50 18.34 -28.00
N ILE A 38 -44.75 19.65 -27.94
CA ILE A 38 -43.80 20.64 -27.39
C ILE A 38 -43.60 20.45 -25.88
N LEU A 39 -44.67 20.17 -25.13
CA LEU A 39 -44.58 19.94 -23.69
C LEU A 39 -43.77 18.67 -23.38
N LEU A 40 -43.98 17.59 -24.13
CA LEU A 40 -43.22 16.34 -23.96
C LEU A 40 -41.74 16.52 -24.30
N THR A 41 -41.39 17.29 -25.34
CA THR A 41 -39.97 17.56 -25.65
C THR A 41 -39.31 18.43 -24.59
N MET A 42 -40.01 19.46 -24.08
CA MET A 42 -39.52 20.29 -22.97
C MET A 42 -39.32 19.49 -21.69
N LEU A 43 -40.25 18.59 -21.36
CA LEU A 43 -40.13 17.69 -20.21
C LEU A 43 -38.92 16.74 -20.39
N GLY A 44 -38.72 16.21 -21.60
CA GLY A 44 -37.57 15.38 -21.94
C GLY A 44 -36.23 16.13 -21.80
N ILE A 45 -36.16 17.38 -22.25
CA ILE A 45 -34.95 18.23 -22.10
C ILE A 45 -34.68 18.55 -20.62
N CYS A 46 -35.73 18.85 -19.84
CA CYS A 46 -35.60 19.06 -18.39
C CYS A 46 -35.09 17.80 -17.67
N LEU A 47 -35.66 16.63 -18.00
CA LEU A 47 -35.22 15.36 -17.41
C LEU A 47 -33.77 15.05 -17.78
N PHE A 48 -33.38 15.27 -19.03
CA PHE A 48 -32.00 15.06 -19.47
C PHE A 48 -31.01 16.00 -18.77
N ALA A 49 -31.36 17.27 -18.64
CA ALA A 49 -30.55 18.24 -17.90
C ALA A 49 -30.43 17.86 -16.41
N TRP A 50 -31.53 17.40 -15.79
CA TRP A 50 -31.55 16.99 -14.39
C TRP A 50 -30.71 15.73 -14.13
N LEU A 51 -30.78 14.74 -15.04
CA LEU A 51 -29.90 13.56 -15.00
C LEU A 51 -28.43 13.94 -15.16
N GLY A 52 -28.12 14.91 -16.02
CA GLY A 52 -26.76 15.46 -16.15
C GLY A 52 -26.23 16.07 -14.86
N VAL A 53 -27.07 16.85 -14.16
CA VAL A 53 -26.71 17.44 -12.84
C VAL A 53 -26.46 16.35 -11.80
N ILE A 54 -27.28 15.31 -11.74
CA ILE A 54 -27.08 14.18 -10.81
C ILE A 54 -25.78 13.44 -11.11
N MET A 55 -25.46 13.21 -12.39
CA MET A 55 -24.23 12.55 -12.79
C MET A 55 -23.00 13.38 -12.41
N LEU A 56 -23.05 14.71 -12.59
CA LEU A 56 -21.99 15.63 -12.20
C LEU A 56 -21.77 15.62 -10.69
N ILE A 57 -22.84 15.67 -9.88
CA ILE A 57 -22.76 15.59 -8.42
C ILE A 57 -22.15 14.24 -8.00
N GLY A 58 -22.60 13.13 -8.61
CA GLY A 58 -22.04 11.80 -8.34
C GLY A 58 -20.54 11.72 -8.64
N MET A 59 -20.11 12.26 -9.79
CA MET A 59 -18.69 12.28 -10.17
C MET A 59 -17.84 13.16 -9.23
N SER A 60 -18.38 14.31 -8.78
CA SER A 60 -17.71 15.14 -7.77
C SER A 60 -17.54 14.42 -6.44
N ILE A 61 -18.54 13.67 -5.99
CA ILE A 61 -18.46 12.87 -4.75
C ILE A 61 -17.37 11.80 -4.88
N VAL A 62 -17.33 11.07 -5.99
CA VAL A 62 -16.28 10.06 -6.25
C VAL A 62 -14.89 10.69 -6.23
N LEU A 63 -14.72 11.86 -6.87
CA LEU A 63 -13.45 12.60 -6.87
C LEU A 63 -13.02 13.00 -5.45
N VAL A 64 -13.95 13.44 -4.60
CA VAL A 64 -13.64 13.76 -3.20
C VAL A 64 -13.16 12.52 -2.44
N PHE A 65 -13.80 11.36 -2.61
CA PHE A 65 -13.36 10.12 -1.96
C PHE A 65 -11.99 9.64 -2.45
N VAL A 66 -11.72 9.73 -3.75
CA VAL A 66 -10.40 9.39 -4.31
C VAL A 66 -9.33 10.33 -3.76
N PHE A 67 -9.60 11.64 -3.73
CA PHE A 67 -8.66 12.63 -3.21
C PHE A 67 -8.39 12.44 -1.71
N MET A 68 -9.42 12.17 -0.91
CA MET A 68 -9.27 11.85 0.52
C MET A 68 -8.47 10.56 0.74
N GLY A 69 -8.66 9.54 -0.11
CA GLY A 69 -7.86 8.30 -0.06
C GLY A 69 -6.38 8.55 -0.37
N VAL A 70 -6.07 9.36 -1.38
CA VAL A 70 -4.69 9.74 -1.72
C VAL A 70 -4.05 10.54 -0.59
N LEU A 71 -4.75 11.53 -0.03
CA LEU A 71 -4.25 12.31 1.11
C LEU A 71 -4.00 11.44 2.36
N ALA A 72 -4.92 10.51 2.67
CA ALA A 72 -4.73 9.57 3.76
C ALA A 72 -3.51 8.67 3.52
N GLY A 73 -3.33 8.18 2.29
CA GLY A 73 -2.16 7.39 1.89
C GLY A 73 -0.84 8.15 2.06
N LEU A 74 -0.79 9.43 1.63
CA LEU A 74 0.40 10.29 1.80
C LEU A 74 0.68 10.62 3.27
N ALA A 75 -0.35 10.76 4.10
CA ALA A 75 -0.19 10.96 5.53
C ALA A 75 0.36 9.69 6.21
N LEU A 76 -0.17 8.52 5.84
CA LEU A 76 0.29 7.21 6.32
C LEU A 76 1.76 6.95 5.96
N THR A 77 2.19 7.25 4.74
CA THR A 77 3.59 7.10 4.34
C THR A 77 4.51 8.07 5.09
N SER A 78 4.05 9.29 5.38
CA SER A 78 4.81 10.26 6.16
C SER A 78 4.96 9.81 7.62
N VAL A 79 3.90 9.30 8.24
CA VAL A 79 3.93 8.75 9.60
C VAL A 79 4.81 7.50 9.64
N ALA A 80 4.72 6.62 8.63
CA ALA A 80 5.60 5.46 8.54
C ALA A 80 7.08 5.87 8.38
N PHE A 81 7.37 6.89 7.59
CA PHE A 81 8.72 7.43 7.44
C PHE A 81 9.24 8.02 8.75
N VAL A 82 8.44 8.81 9.47
CA VAL A 82 8.82 9.32 10.80
C VAL A 82 8.99 8.16 11.79
N ALA A 83 8.09 7.18 11.79
CA ALA A 83 8.19 6.00 12.63
C ALA A 83 9.50 5.26 12.38
N ILE A 84 9.85 4.98 11.12
CA ILE A 84 11.11 4.32 10.72
C ILE A 84 12.33 5.12 11.18
N ASN A 85 12.32 6.45 11.04
CA ASN A 85 13.43 7.31 11.48
C ASN A 85 13.46 7.53 13.00
N SER A 86 12.36 7.28 13.71
CA SER A 86 12.26 7.31 15.17
C SER A 86 12.54 5.96 15.83
N ILE A 87 12.68 4.89 15.04
CA ILE A 87 13.20 3.62 15.53
C ILE A 87 14.65 3.88 15.95
N ASP A 88 14.85 3.95 17.25
CA ASP A 88 16.17 3.97 17.85
C ASP A 88 16.81 2.60 17.60
N LEU A 89 17.51 2.49 16.47
CA LEU A 89 18.30 1.33 16.07
C LEU A 89 19.30 0.92 17.18
N ASN A 90 19.58 1.81 18.14
CA ASN A 90 20.38 1.50 19.31
C ASN A 90 19.78 0.37 20.17
N SER A 91 18.45 0.20 20.16
CA SER A 91 17.74 -0.84 20.90
C SER A 91 17.89 -2.25 20.29
N PHE A 92 18.05 -2.35 18.97
CA PHE A 92 18.41 -3.60 18.28
C PHE A 92 19.91 -3.91 18.39
N THR A 93 20.74 -2.90 18.69
CA THR A 93 22.19 -3.01 18.87
C THR A 93 22.63 -3.16 20.33
N ASN A 94 21.82 -3.76 21.21
CA ASN A 94 22.32 -4.19 22.53
C ASN A 94 23.47 -5.23 22.43
N SER A 95 23.80 -5.67 21.22
CA SER A 95 24.94 -6.55 20.91
C SER A 95 26.06 -5.85 20.13
N THR A 96 25.92 -4.58 19.73
CA THR A 96 26.88 -3.88 18.85
C THR A 96 27.19 -2.46 19.33
N VAL A 97 27.96 -2.35 20.40
CA VAL A 97 28.56 -1.08 20.83
C VAL A 97 29.66 -0.70 19.85
N VAL A 98 29.48 0.45 19.17
CA VAL A 98 30.49 1.10 18.32
C VAL A 98 30.92 2.40 18.99
N THR A 99 32.07 2.42 19.65
CA THR A 99 32.63 3.65 20.25
C THR A 99 33.80 4.15 19.40
N SER A 100 33.67 5.37 18.87
CA SER A 100 34.75 6.03 18.13
C SER A 100 35.56 6.90 19.09
N PHE A 101 36.80 6.52 19.36
CA PHE A 101 37.83 7.39 19.92
C PHE A 101 38.53 8.16 18.79
N SER A 102 39.23 9.25 19.13
CA SER A 102 39.72 10.25 18.16
C SER A 102 40.58 9.70 17.02
N ASN A 103 41.08 8.46 17.10
CA ASN A 103 41.77 7.75 16.01
C ASN A 103 41.45 6.23 15.93
N SER A 104 40.50 5.72 16.72
CA SER A 104 40.22 4.27 16.76
C SER A 104 38.77 3.98 17.08
N THR A 105 38.15 3.09 16.32
CA THR A 105 36.76 2.67 16.56
C THR A 105 36.73 1.26 17.14
N VAL A 106 36.14 1.12 18.32
CA VAL A 106 35.91 -0.19 18.94
C VAL A 106 34.53 -0.68 18.54
N VAL A 107 34.44 -1.90 18.04
CA VAL A 107 33.19 -2.51 17.59
C VAL A 107 33.01 -3.86 18.29
N THR A 108 31.98 -4.01 19.10
CA THR A 108 31.80 -5.23 19.92
C THR A 108 31.03 -6.36 19.22
N SER A 109 30.75 -6.22 17.93
CA SER A 109 30.00 -7.23 17.17
C SER A 109 30.62 -7.50 15.81
N THR A 110 30.44 -8.71 15.29
CA THR A 110 30.81 -9.09 13.91
C THR A 110 29.59 -9.59 13.14
N ALA A 111 28.40 -9.05 13.41
CA ALA A 111 27.28 -9.24 12.48
C ALA A 111 27.62 -8.59 11.14
N LEU A 112 26.91 -8.94 10.07
CA LEU A 112 27.16 -8.45 8.71
C LEU A 112 27.58 -6.95 8.71
N ASN A 113 26.77 -6.16 9.39
CA ASN A 113 26.83 -4.72 9.53
C ASN A 113 28.22 -4.15 9.92
N SER A 114 29.05 -4.94 10.60
CA SER A 114 30.33 -4.48 11.16
C SER A 114 31.48 -4.58 10.16
N VAL A 115 31.43 -5.60 9.30
CA VAL A 115 32.40 -5.77 8.19
C VAL A 115 32.17 -4.68 7.15
N ASP A 116 30.90 -4.38 6.82
CA ASP A 116 30.57 -3.31 5.88
C ASP A 116 31.11 -1.96 6.30
N LYS A 117 30.94 -1.61 7.58
CA LYS A 117 31.45 -0.36 8.13
C LYS A 117 32.97 -0.27 8.11
N ALA A 118 33.67 -1.38 8.32
CA ALA A 118 35.13 -1.43 8.28
C ALA A 118 35.66 -1.19 6.86
N VAL A 119 35.03 -1.81 5.86
CA VAL A 119 35.43 -1.69 4.45
C VAL A 119 35.14 -0.29 3.89
N ILE A 120 33.99 0.31 4.25
CA ILE A 120 33.53 1.58 3.65
C ILE A 120 34.33 2.80 4.14
N LYS A 121 34.90 2.79 5.36
CA LYS A 121 35.45 4.01 5.98
C LYS A 121 36.92 4.33 5.70
N GLY A 122 37.66 3.51 4.94
CA GLY A 122 38.92 3.87 4.28
C GLY A 122 40.16 4.17 5.16
N VAL A 123 40.00 4.69 6.37
CA VAL A 123 41.06 4.90 7.37
C VAL A 123 40.33 5.02 8.71
N MET A 124 40.64 4.17 9.70
CA MET A 124 40.72 4.37 11.17
C MET A 124 41.02 2.99 11.79
N CYS A 125 41.87 2.90 12.81
CA CYS A 125 42.18 1.62 13.46
C CYS A 125 40.90 1.05 14.09
N PHE A 126 40.52 -0.17 13.72
CA PHE A 126 39.36 -0.86 14.31
C PHE A 126 39.83 -1.94 15.27
N HIS A 127 39.15 -2.08 16.40
CA HIS A 127 39.29 -3.23 17.29
C HIS A 127 37.94 -3.86 17.51
N PHE A 128 37.82 -5.13 17.15
CA PHE A 128 36.62 -5.91 17.36
C PHE A 128 36.79 -6.79 18.60
N TYR A 129 35.80 -6.85 19.47
CA TYR A 129 35.81 -7.77 20.61
C TYR A 129 34.66 -8.75 20.50
N LYS A 130 34.93 -10.04 20.71
CA LYS A 130 33.93 -11.08 20.54
C LYS A 130 34.04 -12.16 21.60
N ARG A 131 32.89 -12.51 22.20
CA ARG A 131 32.80 -13.59 23.21
C ARG A 131 33.10 -14.99 22.67
N HIS A 132 32.81 -15.24 21.39
CA HIS A 132 33.02 -16.54 20.76
C HIS A 132 34.37 -16.60 20.03
N SER A 133 34.87 -17.82 19.78
CA SER A 133 36.15 -18.08 19.12
C SER A 133 36.14 -17.94 17.59
N HIS A 134 34.99 -17.67 16.97
CA HIS A 134 34.82 -17.62 15.52
C HIS A 134 33.91 -16.47 15.07
N VAL A 135 33.95 -16.09 13.79
CA VAL A 135 33.06 -15.05 13.23
C VAL A 135 31.65 -15.61 12.94
N GLY A 136 30.74 -14.85 12.33
CA GLY A 136 29.40 -15.35 11.96
C GLY A 136 28.25 -15.00 12.92
N GLY A 137 28.53 -14.74 14.19
CA GLY A 137 27.53 -14.18 15.13
C GLY A 137 26.35 -15.10 15.33
N THR A 138 25.14 -14.67 14.94
CA THR A 138 23.91 -15.48 14.95
C THR A 138 24.12 -16.82 14.25
N TRP A 139 24.81 -16.83 13.11
CA TRP A 139 25.07 -18.05 12.34
C TRP A 139 26.09 -18.95 13.02
N TYR A 140 26.97 -18.44 13.88
CA TYR A 140 27.85 -19.29 14.68
C TYR A 140 27.13 -19.90 15.89
N ALA A 141 26.29 -19.10 16.56
CA ALA A 141 25.61 -19.48 17.80
C ALA A 141 24.45 -20.46 17.56
N ASN A 142 23.74 -20.36 16.44
CA ASN A 142 22.59 -21.21 16.14
C ASN A 142 23.01 -22.40 15.28
N ARG A 143 22.80 -23.63 15.79
CA ARG A 143 23.10 -24.89 15.09
C ARG A 143 21.99 -25.93 15.21
N TYR A 144 20.74 -25.48 15.28
CA TYR A 144 19.60 -26.38 15.26
C TYR A 144 19.35 -26.94 13.84
N PRO A 145 18.76 -28.13 13.71
CA PRO A 145 18.44 -28.72 12.40
C PRO A 145 17.60 -27.76 11.55
N ASP A 146 17.89 -27.68 10.25
CA ASP A 146 17.19 -26.83 9.27
C ASP A 146 17.30 -25.31 9.51
N CYS A 147 18.28 -24.85 10.29
CA CYS A 147 18.59 -23.42 10.40
C CYS A 147 18.97 -22.84 9.03
N GLN A 148 18.19 -21.87 8.54
CA GLN A 148 18.33 -21.27 7.20
C GLN A 148 17.91 -19.80 7.22
N VAL A 149 18.24 -19.08 6.14
CA VAL A 149 17.76 -17.70 5.93
C VAL A 149 16.26 -17.67 5.59
N ASP A 150 15.61 -16.56 5.91
CA ASP A 150 14.20 -16.27 5.63
C ASP A 150 13.97 -15.50 4.32
N ILE A 151 15.02 -14.90 3.77
CA ILE A 151 15.03 -14.20 2.48
C ILE A 151 15.82 -14.97 1.43
N PRO A 152 15.59 -14.73 0.12
CA PRO A 152 16.37 -15.32 -0.95
C PRO A 152 17.89 -15.14 -0.72
N SER A 153 18.67 -16.21 -0.84
CA SER A 153 20.10 -16.21 -0.49
C SER A 153 20.91 -15.15 -1.23
N ASN A 154 20.53 -14.81 -2.46
CA ASN A 154 21.18 -13.77 -3.25
C ASN A 154 21.00 -12.35 -2.67
N LEU A 155 19.97 -12.15 -1.83
CA LEU A 155 19.76 -10.91 -1.08
C LEU A 155 20.43 -10.94 0.29
N TYR A 156 20.86 -12.12 0.75
CA TYR A 156 21.57 -12.30 2.02
C TYR A 156 23.10 -12.28 1.80
N SER A 157 23.60 -11.16 1.26
CA SER A 157 25.03 -10.94 0.98
C SER A 157 25.39 -9.47 1.19
N TYR A 158 26.68 -9.19 1.40
CA TYR A 158 27.20 -7.83 1.42
C TYR A 158 27.05 -7.15 0.07
N SER A 159 26.71 -5.86 0.08
CA SER A 159 26.51 -5.10 -1.17
C SER A 159 27.77 -4.99 -2.02
N PHE A 160 28.97 -5.14 -1.43
CA PHE A 160 30.25 -5.11 -2.14
C PHE A 160 30.85 -6.50 -2.43
N GLU A 161 30.32 -7.58 -1.82
CA GLU A 161 30.80 -8.95 -2.00
C GLU A 161 29.58 -9.87 -2.08
N ILE A 162 28.98 -9.95 -3.26
CA ILE A 162 27.84 -10.85 -3.51
C ILE A 162 28.32 -12.30 -3.37
N ASN A 163 27.50 -13.17 -2.76
CA ASN A 163 27.81 -14.60 -2.66
C ASN A 163 27.26 -15.40 -3.85
N PRO A 164 28.07 -15.73 -4.88
CA PRO A 164 27.60 -16.54 -6.01
C PRO A 164 27.49 -18.03 -5.68
N GLN A 165 27.96 -18.48 -4.51
CA GLN A 165 28.09 -19.90 -4.16
C GLN A 165 26.88 -20.45 -3.39
N CYS A 166 25.78 -19.71 -3.32
CA CYS A 166 24.56 -20.16 -2.64
C CYS A 166 23.99 -21.39 -3.37
N SER A 167 24.00 -22.57 -2.73
CA SER A 167 23.53 -23.80 -3.37
C SER A 167 22.01 -23.94 -3.31
N HIS A 168 21.36 -23.18 -2.43
CA HIS A 168 19.92 -23.20 -2.20
C HIS A 168 19.31 -21.81 -2.35
N TYR A 169 18.03 -21.77 -2.74
CA TYR A 169 17.27 -20.52 -2.78
C TYR A 169 17.16 -19.86 -1.40
N TYR A 170 17.10 -20.69 -0.35
CA TYR A 170 17.29 -20.30 1.05
C TYR A 170 18.50 -21.05 1.61
N SER A 171 19.63 -20.37 1.74
CA SER A 171 20.89 -20.93 2.18
C SER A 171 20.83 -21.38 3.64
N ARG A 172 21.43 -22.54 3.90
CA ARG A 172 21.54 -23.09 5.26
C ARG A 172 22.57 -22.31 6.06
N GLN A 173 22.46 -22.40 7.38
CA GLN A 173 23.36 -21.75 8.34
C GLN A 173 24.83 -22.00 8.03
N SER A 174 25.22 -23.22 7.65
CA SER A 174 26.62 -23.55 7.35
C SER A 174 27.18 -22.77 6.17
N GLU A 175 26.39 -22.59 5.10
CA GLU A 175 26.81 -21.82 3.93
C GLU A 175 27.01 -20.34 4.26
N ILE A 176 26.11 -19.79 5.06
CA ILE A 176 26.20 -18.39 5.50
C ILE A 176 27.38 -18.20 6.46
N ALA A 177 27.61 -19.14 7.38
CA ALA A 177 28.75 -19.09 8.28
C ALA A 177 30.08 -19.13 7.49
N ASP A 178 30.19 -20.02 6.51
CA ASP A 178 31.39 -20.13 5.65
C ASP A 178 31.61 -18.88 4.80
N TYR A 179 30.53 -18.30 4.27
CA TYR A 179 30.59 -17.02 3.55
C TYR A 179 31.13 -15.89 4.45
N LEU A 180 30.66 -15.78 5.69
CA LEU A 180 31.12 -14.75 6.63
C LEU A 180 32.57 -14.93 7.07
N GLU A 181 33.01 -16.19 7.26
CA GLU A 181 34.43 -16.51 7.49
C GLU A 181 35.29 -16.08 6.30
N LYS A 182 34.89 -16.42 5.07
CA LYS A 182 35.59 -15.99 3.84
C LYS A 182 35.69 -14.48 3.71
N CYS A 183 34.60 -13.74 3.93
CA CYS A 183 34.65 -12.28 3.88
C CYS A 183 35.62 -11.72 4.93
N THR A 184 35.61 -12.27 6.14
CA THR A 184 36.52 -11.82 7.21
C THR A 184 37.99 -12.00 6.81
N ASP A 185 38.31 -13.11 6.16
CA ASP A 185 39.66 -13.41 5.69
C ASP A 185 40.05 -12.57 4.46
N ASN A 186 39.16 -12.45 3.47
CA ASN A 186 39.41 -11.71 2.23
C ASN A 186 39.73 -10.24 2.47
N TYR A 187 39.07 -9.62 3.46
CA TYR A 187 39.30 -8.21 3.80
C TYR A 187 40.33 -8.02 4.93
N GLY A 188 40.99 -9.09 5.37
CA GLY A 188 42.03 -9.01 6.40
C GLY A 188 41.52 -8.51 7.76
N ILE A 189 40.23 -8.67 8.04
CA ILE A 189 39.59 -8.13 9.25
C ILE A 189 39.92 -9.00 10.47
N ARG A 190 40.22 -10.29 10.28
CA ARG A 190 40.47 -11.24 11.37
C ARG A 190 41.53 -10.77 12.36
N SER A 191 42.59 -10.12 11.90
CA SER A 191 43.69 -9.62 12.75
C SER A 191 43.26 -8.50 13.70
N TYR A 192 42.14 -7.84 13.41
CA TYR A 192 41.56 -6.79 14.26
C TYR A 192 40.53 -7.34 15.25
N ILE A 193 40.24 -8.64 15.22
CA ILE A 193 39.25 -9.30 16.09
C ILE A 193 39.93 -9.99 17.26
N HIS A 194 39.58 -9.55 18.47
CA HIS A 194 39.89 -10.20 19.73
C HIS A 194 38.78 -11.19 20.08
N PHE A 195 39.02 -12.46 19.79
CA PHE A 195 38.12 -13.56 20.13
C PHE A 195 38.17 -13.88 21.63
N ASP A 196 37.20 -14.70 22.08
CA ASP A 196 37.06 -15.15 23.48
C ASP A 196 37.07 -14.02 24.52
N THR A 197 36.68 -12.81 24.11
CA THR A 197 36.71 -11.59 24.91
C THR A 197 35.28 -11.06 25.09
N THR A 198 34.79 -11.10 26.33
CA THR A 198 33.48 -10.56 26.69
C THR A 198 33.63 -9.14 27.22
N VAL A 199 33.05 -8.16 26.53
CA VAL A 199 32.97 -6.78 27.03
C VAL A 199 31.89 -6.72 28.11
N THR A 200 32.28 -6.38 29.34
CA THR A 200 31.38 -6.34 30.50
C THR A 200 30.80 -4.96 30.76
N ARG A 201 31.51 -3.90 30.35
CA ARG A 201 31.11 -2.52 30.56
C ARG A 201 31.72 -1.62 29.48
N CYS A 202 30.96 -0.63 29.06
CA CYS A 202 31.42 0.46 28.21
C CYS A 202 30.86 1.75 28.80
N ASP A 203 31.74 2.64 29.23
CA ASP A 203 31.36 3.93 29.80
C ASP A 203 31.60 5.03 28.76
N TRP A 204 30.60 5.90 28.59
CA TRP A 204 30.78 7.13 27.85
C TRP A 204 31.53 8.14 28.72
N LEU A 205 32.69 8.61 28.26
CA LEU A 205 33.43 9.69 28.89
C LEU A 205 33.12 10.99 28.15
N ASP A 206 32.52 11.94 28.86
CA ASP A 206 32.28 13.29 28.32
C ASP A 206 33.61 14.06 28.24
N GLU A 207 33.76 15.04 27.35
CA GLU A 207 35.02 15.80 27.17
C GLU A 207 35.50 16.49 28.46
N ARG A 208 34.60 16.68 29.43
CA ARG A 208 34.88 17.25 30.77
C ARG A 208 35.48 16.25 31.76
N GLN A 209 35.59 14.97 31.39
CA GLN A 209 36.13 13.88 32.22
C GLN A 209 37.48 13.34 31.71
N LEU A 210 38.02 13.95 30.64
CA LEU A 210 39.37 13.71 30.10
C LEU A 210 40.32 14.82 30.58
#